data_AF-A0A355XWE5-F1
#
_entry.id   AF-A0A355XWE5-F1
#
_cell.length_a   1.000
_cell.length_b   1.000
_cell.length_c   1.000
_cell.angle_alpha   90.00
_cell.angle_beta   90.00
_cell.angle_gamma   90.00
#
_symmetry.space_group_name_H-M   'P 1'
#
loop_
_entity.id
_entity.type
_entity.pdbx_description
1 polymer ?
#
loop_
_entity_poly.entity_id
_entity_poly.type
_entity_poly.pdbx_seq_one_letter_code
_entity_poly.pdbx_strand_id
1 'polypeptide(L)' 'MTRDELLAYEDFWDKLGAERLLFIDSNKLSHERGVAEGRAEVAKNLLAMGMSLENIAQATGLSIEIIRNLKQHTP' A
#
# COMPACT_ATOMS: atom_id res chain seq x y z
N MET A 1 16.48 -19.09 -38.25
CA MET A 1 15.58 -19.25 -37.09
C MET A 1 14.55 -20.30 -37.45
N THR A 2 14.51 -21.40 -36.69
CA THR A 2 13.51 -22.46 -36.85
C THR A 2 12.20 -22.06 -36.16
N ARG A 3 11.10 -22.77 -36.46
CA ARG A 3 9.80 -22.50 -35.84
C ARG A 3 9.83 -22.74 -34.31
N ASP A 4 10.56 -23.75 -33.86
CA ASP A 4 10.77 -24.04 -32.44
C ASP A 4 11.55 -22.92 -31.72
N GLU A 5 12.54 -22.32 -32.38
CA GLU A 5 13.30 -21.19 -31.82
C GLU A 5 12.42 -19.94 -31.62
N LEU A 6 11.46 -19.70 -32.52
CA LEU A 6 10.50 -18.59 -32.42
C LEU A 6 9.48 -18.82 -31.30
N LEU A 7 8.95 -20.04 -31.16
CA LEU A 7 8.04 -20.41 -30.07
C LEU A 7 8.71 -20.28 -28.69
N ALA A 8 9.95 -20.74 -28.57
CA ALA A 8 10.71 -20.61 -27.33
C ALA A 8 10.98 -19.14 -26.94
N TYR A 9 11.13 -18.26 -27.94
CA TYR A 9 11.26 -16.82 -27.71
C TYR A 9 9.94 -16.22 -27.19
N GLU A 10 8.81 -16.48 -27.85
CA GLU A 10 7.49 -16.00 -27.41
C GLU A 10 7.13 -16.49 -25.99
N ASP A 11 7.29 -17.79 -25.72
CA ASP A 11 7.04 -18.37 -24.39
C ASP A 11 7.90 -17.74 -23.29
N PHE A 12 9.15 -17.40 -23.62
CA PHE A 12 10.06 -16.72 -22.70
C PHE A 12 9.58 -15.29 -22.38
N TRP A 13 9.09 -14.53 -23.37
CA TRP A 13 8.57 -13.18 -23.15
C TRP A 13 7.24 -13.17 -22.40
N ASP A 14 6.37 -14.14 -22.65
CA ASP A 14 5.12 -14.29 -21.90
C ASP A 14 5.38 -14.55 -20.42
N LYS A 15 6.34 -15.43 -20.11
CA LYS A 15 6.75 -15.71 -18.73
C LYS A 15 7.35 -14.47 -18.05
N LEU A 16 8.28 -13.78 -18.72
CA LEU A 16 8.86 -12.54 -18.19
C LEU A 16 7.82 -11.43 -18.01
N GLY A 17 6.84 -11.35 -18.91
CA GLY A 17 5.71 -10.44 -18.81
C GLY A 17 4.86 -10.72 -17.56
N ALA A 18 4.55 -11.99 -17.30
CA ALA A 18 3.78 -12.42 -16.13
C ALA A 18 4.51 -12.13 -14.81
N GLU A 19 5.81 -12.44 -14.72
CA GLU A 19 6.62 -12.15 -13.51
C GLU A 19 6.73 -10.64 -13.24
N ARG A 20 6.91 -9.83 -14.29
CA ARG A 20 6.97 -8.37 -14.18
C ARG A 20 5.64 -7.78 -13.70
N LEU A 21 4.51 -8.28 -14.20
CA LEU A 21 3.18 -7.87 -13.75
C LEU A 21 2.97 -8.17 -12.27
N LEU A 22 3.27 -9.39 -11.82
CA LEU A 22 3.18 -9.78 -10.41
C LEU A 22 4.05 -8.89 -9.51
N PHE A 23 5.26 -8.53 -9.97
CA PHE A 23 6.14 -7.64 -9.23
C PHE A 23 5.59 -6.20 -9.15
N ILE A 24 5.06 -5.66 -10.25
CA ILE A 24 4.43 -4.34 -10.28
C ILE A 24 3.21 -4.31 -9.35
N ASP A 25 2.36 -5.32 -9.42
CA ASP A 25 1.17 -5.44 -8.58
C ASP A 25 1.55 -5.57 -7.10
N SER A 26 2.57 -6.38 -6.79
CA SER A 26 3.08 -6.53 -5.42
C SER A 26 3.64 -5.22 -4.87
N ASN A 27 4.40 -4.46 -5.67
CA ASN A 27 4.95 -3.18 -5.24
C ASN A 27 3.86 -2.12 -5.06
N LYS A 28 2.87 -2.08 -5.96
CA LYS A 28 1.73 -1.18 -5.82
C LYS A 28 0.96 -1.47 -4.54
N LEU A 29 0.64 -2.74 -4.28
CA LEU A 29 -0.06 -3.17 -3.08
C LEU A 29 0.75 -2.86 -1.80
N SER A 30 2.05 -3.14 -1.82
CA SER A 30 2.96 -2.85 -0.71
C SER A 30 3.03 -1.35 -0.41
N HIS A 31 3.12 -0.52 -1.45
CA HIS A 31 3.12 0.93 -1.32
C HIS A 31 1.81 1.46 -0.73
N GLU A 32 0.66 1.01 -1.25
CA GLU A 32 -0.65 1.42 -0.75
C GLU A 32 -0.86 1.01 0.73
N ARG A 33 -0.44 -0.20 1.11
CA ARG A 33 -0.49 -0.68 2.50
C ARG A 33 0.44 0.13 3.41
N GLY A 34 1.70 0.34 3.00
CA GLY A 34 2.66 1.10 3.79
C GLY A 34 2.25 2.56 4.01
N VAL A 35 1.63 3.19 3.00
CA VAL A 35 1.06 4.54 3.14
C VAL A 35 -0.11 4.55 4.12
N ALA A 36 -1.01 3.56 4.05
CA ALA A 36 -2.14 3.47 4.97
C ALA A 36 -1.70 3.21 6.42
N GLU A 37 -0.77 2.28 6.64
CA GLU A 37 -0.19 1.98 7.95
C GLU A 37 0.56 3.19 8.52
N GLY A 38 1.37 3.87 7.70
CA GLY A 38 2.09 5.06 8.11
C GLY A 38 1.15 6.21 8.54
N ARG A 39 0.05 6.42 7.81
CA ARG A 39 -0.96 7.42 8.20
C ARG A 39 -1.65 7.06 9.52
N ALA A 40 -1.97 5.78 9.73
CA ALA A 40 -2.57 5.33 10.98
C ALA A 40 -1.62 5.52 12.17
N GLU A 41 -0.33 5.23 11.99
CA GLU A 41 0.68 5.39 13.05
C GLU A 41 0.91 6.86 13.39
N VAL A 42 1.00 7.73 12.38
CA VAL A 42 1.06 9.19 12.61
C VAL A 42 -0.19 9.68 13.35
N ALA A 43 -1.39 9.23 12.96
CA ALA A 43 -2.63 9.59 13.66
C ALA A 43 -2.63 9.15 15.12
N LYS A 44 -2.15 7.93 15.43
CA LYS A 44 -2.00 7.44 16.81
C LYS A 44 -1.01 8.29 17.62
N ASN A 45 0.13 8.64 17.04
CA ASN A 45 1.14 9.45 17.71
C ASN A 45 0.60 10.86 18.01
N LEU A 46 -0.10 11.48 17.06
CA LEU A 46 -0.72 12.79 17.27
C LEU A 46 -1.85 12.74 18.31
N LEU A 47 -2.63 11.64 18.34
CA LEU A 47 -3.62 11.38 19.38
C LEU A 47 -2.97 11.27 20.77
N ALA A 48 -1.86 10.54 20.88
CA ALA A 48 -1.11 10.39 22.13
C ALA A 48 -0.53 11.72 22.62
N MET A 49 -0.19 12.63 21.71
CA MET A 49 0.23 14.00 22.02
C MET A 49 -0.93 14.93 22.41
N GLY A 50 -2.18 14.44 22.44
CA GLY A 50 -3.36 15.21 22.84
C GLY A 50 -3.89 16.17 21.77
N MET A 51 -3.51 15.98 20.50
CA MET A 51 -4.00 16.79 19.39
C MET A 51 -5.49 16.50 19.10
N SER A 52 -6.23 17.52 18.66
CA SER A 52 -7.66 17.36 18.35
C SER A 52 -7.90 16.50 17.11
N LEU A 53 -9.04 15.80 17.07
CA LEU A 53 -9.38 14.89 15.98
C LEU A 53 -9.46 15.60 14.62
N GLU A 54 -9.90 16.86 14.60
CA GLU A 54 -10.01 17.65 13.38
C GLU A 54 -8.63 17.97 12.80
N ASN A 55 -7.68 18.36 13.66
CA ASN A 55 -6.30 18.65 13.26
C ASN A 55 -5.58 17.40 12.77
N ILE A 56 -5.83 16.24 13.41
CA ILE A 56 -5.27 14.96 12.98
C ILE A 56 -5.86 14.53 11.62
N ALA A 57 -7.17 14.71 11.43
CA ALA A 57 -7.83 14.44 10.15
C ALA A 57 -7.24 15.31 9.04
N GLN A 58 -7.00 16.59 9.31
CA GLN A 58 -6.36 17.50 8.37
C GLN A 58 -4.89 17.11 8.06
N ALA A 59 -4.12 16.71 9.07
CA ALA A 59 -2.70 16.37 8.90
C ALA A 59 -2.47 15.02 8.20
N THR A 60 -3.35 14.04 8.43
CA THR A 60 -3.18 12.66 7.92
C THR A 60 -4.07 12.35 6.71
N GLY A 61 -5.08 13.18 6.45
CA GLY A 61 -6.09 12.93 5.43
C GLY A 61 -7.04 11.78 5.77
N LEU A 62 -7.03 11.29 7.02
CA LEU A 62 -7.95 10.25 7.49
C LEU A 62 -9.26 10.87 7.97
N SER A 63 -10.36 10.12 7.87
CA SER A 63 -11.63 10.56 8.42
C SER A 63 -11.62 10.53 9.95
N ILE A 64 -12.39 11.43 10.56
CA ILE A 64 -12.52 11.53 12.02
C ILE A 64 -13.02 10.20 12.62
N GLU A 65 -13.85 9.45 11.91
CA GLU A 65 -14.34 8.13 12.35
C GLU A 65 -13.22 7.09 12.44
N ILE A 66 -12.32 7.05 11.45
CA ILE A 66 -11.14 6.16 11.48
C ILE A 66 -10.25 6.52 12.68
N ILE A 67 -10.00 7.81 12.89
CA ILE A 67 -9.16 8.29 14.00
C ILE A 67 -9.80 7.96 15.36
N ARG A 68 -11.14 8.05 15.49
CA ARG A 68 -11.85 7.62 16.70
C ARG A 68 -11.74 6.12 16.96
N ASN A 69 -11.80 5.29 15.93
CA ASN A 69 -11.58 3.85 16.07
C ASN A 69 -10.15 3.53 16.49
N LEU A 70 -9.15 4.28 16.00
CA LEU A 70 -7.76 4.13 16.45
C LEU A 70 -7.59 4.43 17.96
N LYS A 71 -8.37 5.36 18.51
CA LYS A 71 -8.38 5.65 19.96
C LYS A 71 -8.92 4.49 20.81
N GLN A 72 -9.84 3.68 20.27
CA GLN A 72 -10.45 2.55 21.00
C GLN A 72 -9.57 1.29 21.01
N HIS A 73 -8.51 1.26 20.22
CA HIS A 73 -7.60 0.11 20.09
C HIS A 73 -6.25 0.34 20.78
N THR A 74 -6.25 1.13 21.85
CA THR A 74 -5.11 1.26 22.76
C THR A 74 -5.32 0.27 23.92
N PRO A 75 -4.44 -0.74 24.11
CA PRO A 75 -4.52 -1.69 25.23
C PRO A 75 -4.31 -1.03 26.59
#